data_AF-A0A0M2KJK0-F1
#
_entry.id   AF-A0A0M2KJK0-F1
#
_cell.length_a   1.000
_cell.length_b   1.000
_cell.length_c   1.000
_cell.angle_alpha   90.00
_cell.angle_beta   90.00
_cell.angle_gamma   90.00
#
_symmetry.space_group_name_H-M   'P 1'
#
loop_
_entity.id
_entity.type
_entity.pdbx_description
1 polymer ?
#
loop_
_entity_poly.entity_id
_entity_poly.type
_entity_poly.pdbx_seq_one_letter_code
_entity_poly.pdbx_strand_id
1 'polypeptide(L)'
;MAGCKWEALASNSDVHVMKNIAKTTRKRLYGILNAGRHGVSNGNAEALNSKIRLLRIKSRGYRNTERFRQGVMFHSEKLNTVF
;
A
#
# COMPACT_ATOMS: atom_id res chain seq x y z
N MET A 1 7.42 -23.47 10.64
CA MET A 1 6.66 -22.43 9.91
C MET A 1 5.53 -21.89 10.79
N ALA A 2 5.73 -20.77 11.47
CA ALA A 2 4.73 -20.17 12.36
C ALA A 2 3.48 -19.63 11.63
N GLY A 3 3.52 -19.48 10.30
CA GLY A 3 2.42 -18.96 9.49
C GLY A 3 1.22 -19.90 9.32
N CYS A 4 1.43 -21.22 9.31
CA CYS A 4 0.35 -22.18 9.01
C CYS A 4 -0.71 -22.27 10.11
N LYS A 5 -0.32 -22.15 11.39
CA LYS A 5 -1.25 -22.30 12.51
C LYS A 5 -2.15 -21.08 12.66
N TRP A 6 -1.59 -19.87 12.56
CA TRP A 6 -2.36 -18.63 12.62
C TRP A 6 -3.31 -18.50 11.43
N GLU A 7 -2.83 -18.81 10.23
CA GLU A 7 -3.63 -18.70 9.01
C GLU A 7 -4.82 -19.67 9.04
N ALA A 8 -4.63 -20.90 9.50
CA ALA A 8 -5.70 -21.86 9.67
C ALA A 8 -6.75 -21.38 10.70
N LEU A 9 -6.32 -20.78 11.82
CA LEU A 9 -7.25 -20.21 12.81
C LEU A 9 -8.03 -19.02 12.24
N ALA A 10 -7.35 -18.12 11.51
CA ALA A 10 -7.99 -16.96 10.91
C ALA A 10 -8.98 -17.34 9.80
N SER A 11 -8.64 -18.32 8.97
CA SER A 11 -9.52 -18.84 7.91
C SER A 11 -10.76 -19.57 8.45
N ASN A 12 -10.63 -20.26 9.59
CA ASN A 12 -11.74 -20.98 10.23
C ASN A 12 -12.55 -20.14 11.23
N SER A 13 -12.10 -18.92 11.57
CA SER A 13 -12.85 -18.03 12.45
C SER A 13 -14.14 -17.53 11.80
N ASP A 14 -15.23 -17.31 12.54
CA ASP A 14 -16.47 -16.75 11.98
C ASP A 14 -16.41 -15.23 11.70
N VAL A 15 -15.23 -14.63 11.83
CA VAL A 15 -15.01 -13.22 11.55
C VAL A 15 -14.62 -13.05 10.08
N HIS A 16 -15.54 -12.52 9.26
CA HIS A 16 -15.32 -12.32 7.82
C HIS A 16 -14.03 -11.53 7.50
N VAL A 17 -13.71 -10.51 8.31
CA VAL A 17 -12.48 -9.71 8.17
C VAL A 17 -11.24 -10.59 8.31
N MET A 18 -11.22 -11.51 9.28
CA MET A 18 -10.08 -12.40 9.52
C MET A 18 -9.89 -13.38 8.36
N LYS A 19 -10.99 -13.95 7.81
CA LYS A 19 -10.93 -14.79 6.61
C LYS A 19 -10.32 -14.04 5.42
N ASN A 20 -10.68 -12.77 5.23
CA ASN A 20 -10.15 -11.93 4.16
C ASN A 20 -8.67 -11.58 4.34
N ILE A 21 -8.24 -11.30 5.58
CA ILE A 21 -6.83 -11.07 5.89
C ILE A 21 -6.04 -12.35 5.60
N ALA A 22 -6.50 -13.52 6.07
CA ALA A 22 -5.85 -14.80 5.80
C ALA A 22 -5.69 -15.06 4.29
N LYS A 23 -6.75 -14.84 3.51
CA LYS A 23 -6.73 -14.96 2.05
C LYS A 23 -5.72 -14.01 1.39
N THR A 24 -5.68 -12.75 1.85
CA THR A 24 -4.77 -11.73 1.32
C THR A 24 -3.31 -12.05 1.66
N THR A 25 -3.05 -12.48 2.89
CA THR A 25 -1.72 -12.90 3.36
C THR A 25 -1.23 -14.10 2.56
N ARG A 26 -2.07 -15.13 2.34
CA ARG A 26 -1.71 -16.27 1.46
C ARG A 26 -1.37 -15.82 0.05
N LYS A 27 -2.20 -14.97 -0.56
CA LYS A 27 -1.99 -14.45 -1.92
C LYS A 27 -0.69 -13.64 -2.05
N ARG A 28 -0.29 -12.90 -1.00
CA ARG A 28 0.88 -12.01 -1.01
C ARG A 28 2.11 -12.59 -0.31
N LEU A 29 2.05 -13.82 0.17
CA LEU A 29 3.09 -14.44 1.00
C LEU A 29 4.47 -14.40 0.34
N TYR A 30 4.54 -14.67 -0.96
CA TYR A 30 5.78 -14.59 -1.73
C TYR A 30 6.42 -13.19 -1.68
N GLY A 31 5.62 -12.14 -1.84
CA GLY A 31 6.08 -10.75 -1.75
C GLY A 31 6.54 -10.38 -0.33
N ILE A 32 5.84 -10.85 0.70
CA ILE A 32 6.20 -10.61 2.11
C ILE A 32 7.54 -11.28 2.44
N LEU A 33 7.73 -12.54 2.03
CA LEU A 33 8.97 -13.27 2.27
C LEU A 33 10.15 -12.65 1.49
N ASN A 34 9.93 -12.25 0.24
CA ASN A 34 10.95 -11.57 -0.54
C ASN A 34 11.30 -10.19 0.02
N ALA A 35 10.33 -9.43 0.53
CA ALA A 35 10.60 -8.16 1.18
C ALA A 35 11.49 -8.34 2.43
N GLY A 36 11.21 -9.35 3.26
CA GLY A 36 12.04 -9.68 4.41
C GLY A 36 13.45 -10.16 4.02
N ARG A 37 13.56 -10.95 2.94
CA ARG A 37 14.86 -11.47 2.46
C ARG A 37 15.75 -10.40 1.82
N HIS A 38 15.15 -9.50 1.05
CA HIS A 38 15.88 -8.49 0.27
C HIS A 38 15.90 -7.11 0.94
N GLY A 39 15.30 -6.96 2.12
CA GLY A 39 15.19 -5.68 2.83
C GLY A 39 14.37 -4.64 2.08
N VAL A 40 13.49 -5.06 1.16
CA VAL A 40 12.71 -4.13 0.35
C VAL A 40 11.61 -3.52 1.21
N SER A 41 11.66 -2.20 1.36
CA SER A 41 10.68 -1.43 2.12
C SER A 41 9.69 -0.74 1.19
N ASN A 42 8.41 -0.76 1.57
CA ASN A 42 7.36 0.03 0.93
C ASN A 42 7.42 1.53 1.32
N GLY A 43 8.39 1.92 2.15
CA GLY A 43 8.50 3.27 2.71
C GLY A 43 8.56 4.39 1.66
N ASN A 44 9.26 4.18 0.54
CA ASN A 44 9.30 5.17 -0.55
C ASN A 44 7.92 5.37 -1.19
N ALA A 45 7.19 4.28 -1.42
CA ALA A 45 5.83 4.36 -1.96
C ALA A 45 4.83 4.97 -0.96
N GLU A 46 5.00 4.71 0.34
CA GLU A 46 4.20 5.32 1.40
C GLU A 46 4.47 6.82 1.57
N ALA A 47 5.73 7.23 1.45
CA ALA A 47 6.12 8.63 1.44
C ALA A 47 5.50 9.37 0.23
N LEU A 48 5.54 8.76 -0.96
CA LEU A 48 4.86 9.30 -2.15
C LEU A 48 3.34 9.39 -1.95
N ASN A 49 2.70 8.32 -1.47
CA ASN A 49 1.27 8.29 -1.20
C ASN A 49 0.84 9.37 -0.18
N SER A 50 1.66 9.61 0.84
CA SER A 50 1.43 10.65 1.84
C SER A 50 1.51 12.05 1.25
N LYS A 51 2.46 12.30 0.34
CA LYS A 51 2.61 13.58 -0.36
C LYS A 51 1.44 13.85 -1.31
N ILE A 52 0.98 12.83 -2.05
CA ILE A 52 -0.22 12.93 -2.91
C ILE A 52 -1.46 13.21 -2.06
N ARG A 53 -1.62 12.52 -0.93
CA ARG A 53 -2.71 12.79 0.02
C ARG A 53 -2.66 14.23 0.53
N LEU A 54 -1.48 14.73 0.90
CA LEU A 54 -1.29 16.11 1.35
C LEU A 54 -1.67 17.12 0.26
N LEU A 55 -1.28 16.87 -0.99
CA LEU A 55 -1.67 17.70 -2.13
C LEU A 55 -3.19 17.78 -2.27
N ARG A 56 -3.88 16.63 -2.14
CA ARG A 56 -5.35 16.56 -2.21
C ARG A 56 -6.04 17.32 -1.08
N ILE A 57 -5.47 17.29 0.14
CA ILE A 57 -5.98 18.05 1.29
C ILE A 57 -5.76 19.55 1.08
N LYS A 58 -4.56 19.96 0.68
CA LYS A 58 -4.20 21.37 0.44
C LYS A 58 -5.06 22.00 -0.67
N SER A 59 -5.39 21.23 -1.71
CA SER A 59 -6.26 21.71 -2.79
C SER A 59 -7.74 21.78 -2.43
N ARG A 60 -8.15 21.31 -1.24
CA ARG A 60 -9.55 21.19 -0.81
C ARG A 60 -10.42 20.37 -1.77
N GLY A 61 -9.79 19.45 -2.51
CA GLY A 61 -10.42 18.62 -3.52
C GLY A 61 -10.23 19.16 -4.94
N TYR A 62 -9.93 18.25 -5.86
CA TYR A 62 -9.90 18.55 -7.29
C TYR A 62 -11.24 18.17 -7.90
N ARG A 63 -11.91 19.12 -8.57
CA ARG A 63 -13.16 18.87 -9.31
C ARG A 63 -12.95 18.05 -10.60
N ASN A 64 -11.71 18.00 -11.11
CA ASN A 64 -11.35 17.30 -12.33
C ASN A 64 -10.09 16.44 -12.10
N THR A 65 -10.19 15.15 -12.41
CA THR A 65 -9.11 14.16 -12.29
C THR A 65 -7.89 14.50 -13.14
N GLU A 66 -8.07 15.15 -14.30
CA GLU A 66 -6.97 15.58 -15.16
C GLU A 66 -6.15 16.70 -14.52
N ARG A 67 -6.83 17.68 -13.90
CA ARG A 67 -6.17 18.74 -13.11
C ARG A 67 -5.46 18.19 -11.88
N PHE A 68 -6.00 17.13 -11.28
CA PHE A 68 -5.30 16.42 -10.20
C PHE A 68 -4.03 15.74 -10.71
N ARG A 69 -4.08 15.02 -11.83
CA ARG A 69 -2.91 14.36 -12.43
C ARG A 69 -1.82 15.37 -12.80
N GLN A 70 -2.19 16.49 -13.41
CA GLN A 70 -1.26 17.58 -13.69
C GLN A 70 -0.68 18.17 -12.41
N GLY A 71 -1.52 18.44 -11.40
CA GLY A 71 -1.05 18.95 -10.11
C GLY A 71 -0.09 17.99 -9.40
N VAL A 72 -0.36 16.68 -9.47
CA VAL A 72 0.54 15.64 -8.96
C VAL A 72 1.84 15.63 -9.76
N MET A 73 1.82 15.63 -11.09
CA MET A 73 3.04 15.66 -11.92
C MET A 73 3.90 16.91 -11.64
N PHE A 74 3.30 18.10 -11.65
CA PHE A 74 4.01 19.36 -11.38
C PHE A 74 4.61 19.44 -9.97
N HIS A 75 3.91 18.91 -8.95
CA HIS A 75 4.51 18.81 -7.62
C HIS A 75 5.49 17.65 -7.50
N SER A 76 5.36 16.62 -8.33
CA SER A 76 6.19 15.40 -8.29
C SER A 76 7.51 15.49 -9.07
N GLU A 77 7.69 16.48 -9.96
CA GLU A 77 9.03 16.78 -10.51
C GLU A 77 10.00 17.28 -9.43
N LYS A 78 9.49 17.81 -8.31
CA LYS A 78 10.26 18.03 -7.06
C LYS A 78 10.29 16.81 -6.14
N LEU A 79 9.58 15.74 -6.48
CA LEU A 79 9.51 14.46 -5.75
C LEU A 79 10.23 13.39 -6.55
N ASN A 80 11.54 13.58 -6.66
CA ASN A 80 12.55 12.65 -7.14
C ASN A 80 12.00 11.28 -7.59
N THR A 81 11.76 11.12 -8.89
CA THR A 81 11.50 9.82 -9.52
C THR A 81 12.80 9.04 -9.56
N VAL A 82 13.12 8.38 -8.45
CA VAL A 82 14.05 7.25 -8.44
C VAL A 82 13.22 6.03 -8.07
N PHE A 83 12.83 5.29 -9.10
CA PHE A 83 12.48 3.88 -8.98
C PHE A 83 13.78 3.08 -8.93
#